data_AF-A0A0A3IPG4-F1
#
_entry.id   AF-A0A0A3IPG4-F1
#
_cell.length_a   1.000
_cell.length_b   1.000
_cell.length_c   1.000
_cell.angle_alpha   90.00
_cell.angle_beta   90.00
_cell.angle_gamma   90.00
#
_symmetry.space_group_name_H-M   'P 1'
#
loop_
_entity.id
_entity.type
_entity.pdbx_description
1 polymer ?
#
loop_
_entity_poly.entity_id
_entity_poly.type
_entity_poly.pdbx_seq_one_letter_code
_entity_poly.pdbx_strand_id
1 'polypeptide(L)'
;MKLTREKAEQLALDYVNKDKNKNFKLELIEVGVSKISMKYWAATFEVRTLEEDMLEGPLLILVDDDLEKAMSLDEAVESHIANRGK
;
A
#
# COMPACT_ATOMS: atom_id res chain seq x y z
N MET A 1 5.46 -1.91 -15.93
CA MET A 1 4.42 -2.53 -15.09
C MET A 1 3.78 -3.67 -15.85
N LYS A 2 3.71 -4.84 -15.23
CA LYS A 2 2.96 -6.02 -15.65
C LYS A 2 1.52 -5.94 -15.14
N LEU A 3 1.33 -5.44 -13.92
CA LEU A 3 0.03 -5.20 -13.34
C LEU A 3 -0.64 -3.99 -13.99
N THR A 4 -1.97 -4.03 -14.09
CA THR A 4 -2.78 -2.84 -14.37
C THR A 4 -2.95 -2.02 -13.09
N ARG A 5 -3.36 -0.76 -13.24
CA ARG A 5 -3.68 0.11 -12.09
C ARG A 5 -4.77 -0.52 -11.22
N GLU A 6 -5.83 -1.05 -11.82
CA GLU A 6 -6.96 -1.65 -11.11
C GLU A 6 -6.52 -2.88 -10.31
N LYS A 7 -5.62 -3.70 -10.85
CA LYS A 7 -5.11 -4.87 -10.14
C LYS A 7 -4.21 -4.46 -8.97
N ALA A 8 -3.37 -3.44 -9.15
CA ALA A 8 -2.56 -2.89 -8.07
C ALA A 8 -3.43 -2.29 -6.95
N GLU A 9 -4.48 -1.55 -7.32
CA GLU A 9 -5.46 -1.01 -6.39
C GLU A 9 -6.15 -2.11 -5.58
N GLN A 10 -6.62 -3.17 -6.23
CA GLN A 10 -7.25 -4.30 -5.54
C GLN A 10 -6.30 -4.95 -4.53
N LEU A 11 -5.04 -5.19 -4.91
CA LEU A 11 -4.04 -5.79 -4.02
C LEU A 11 -3.75 -4.91 -2.81
N ALA A 12 -3.68 -3.59 -3.01
CA ALA A 12 -3.50 -2.64 -1.91
C ALA A 12 -4.71 -2.62 -0.97
N LEU A 13 -5.93 -2.62 -1.52
CA LEU A 13 -7.17 -2.70 -0.75
C LEU A 13 -7.27 -4.00 0.05
N ASP A 14 -6.94 -5.14 -0.54
CA ASP A 14 -6.95 -6.43 0.15
C ASP A 14 -5.95 -6.45 1.31
N TYR A 15 -4.78 -5.85 1.11
CA TYR A 15 -3.75 -5.76 2.14
C TYR A 15 -4.19 -4.90 3.34
N VAL A 16 -4.73 -3.69 3.11
CA VAL A 16 -5.15 -2.83 4.22
C VAL A 16 -6.41 -3.35 4.92
N ASN A 17 -7.26 -4.10 4.20
CA ASN A 17 -8.47 -4.69 4.75
C ASN A 17 -8.26 -6.06 5.41
N LYS A 18 -7.03 -6.60 5.44
CA LYS A 18 -6.76 -7.89 6.11
C LYS A 18 -7.13 -7.85 7.61
N ASP A 19 -6.96 -6.68 8.23
CA ASP A 19 -7.20 -6.42 9.66
C ASP A 19 -8.35 -5.42 9.86
N LYS A 20 -9.54 -5.72 9.30
CA LYS A 20 -10.71 -4.82 9.39
C LYS A 20 -10.97 -4.37 10.83
N ASN A 21 -11.00 -3.06 11.05
CA ASN A 21 -11.37 -2.43 12.30
C ASN A 21 -12.76 -1.80 12.19
N LYS A 22 -13.54 -1.81 13.29
CA LYS A 22 -14.88 -1.22 13.32
C LYS A 22 -14.87 0.29 13.63
N ASN A 23 -13.77 0.81 14.15
CA ASN A 23 -13.70 2.19 14.66
C ASN A 23 -13.11 3.18 13.64
N PHE A 24 -12.38 2.68 12.64
CA PHE A 24 -11.74 3.48 11.61
C PHE A 24 -11.76 2.76 10.26
N LYS A 25 -11.74 3.53 9.18
CA LYS A 25 -11.60 3.05 7.79
C LYS A 25 -10.30 3.59 7.19
N LEU A 26 -9.67 2.81 6.33
CA LEU A 26 -8.66 3.34 5.40
C LEU A 26 -9.36 3.74 4.11
N GLU A 27 -9.20 4.99 3.70
CA GLU A 27 -9.74 5.53 2.47
C GLU A 27 -8.62 5.69 1.45
N LEU A 28 -8.85 5.18 0.25
CA LEU A 28 -7.88 5.24 -0.83
C LEU A 28 -7.90 6.64 -1.45
N ILE A 29 -6.75 7.31 -1.48
CA ILE A 29 -6.58 8.62 -2.10
C ILE A 29 -6.16 8.48 -3.57
N GLU A 30 -5.08 7.73 -3.81
CA GLU A 30 -4.49 7.59 -5.14
C GLU A 30 -3.74 6.26 -5.29
N VAL A 31 -3.74 5.72 -6.51
CA VAL A 31 -2.84 4.63 -6.93
C VAL A 31 -2.13 5.05 -8.20
N GLY A 32 -0.80 4.95 -8.20
CA GLY A 32 0.03 5.29 -9.35
C GLY A 32 1.36 4.53 -9.35
N VAL A 33 2.08 4.57 -10.48
CA VAL A 33 3.44 4.02 -10.54
C VAL A 33 4.33 4.83 -9.60
N SER A 34 5.09 4.14 -8.74
CA SER A 34 5.98 4.81 -7.80
C SER A 34 7.05 5.61 -8.55
N LYS A 35 7.17 6.89 -8.18
CA LYS A 35 8.19 7.79 -8.74
C LYS A 35 9.61 7.46 -8.25
N ILE A 36 9.72 6.73 -7.13
CA ILE A 36 11.01 6.35 -6.52
C ILE A 36 11.55 5.09 -7.19
N SER A 37 10.68 4.16 -7.56
CA SER A 37 11.07 2.93 -8.23
C SER A 37 9.93 2.42 -9.10
N MET A 38 10.21 2.28 -10.39
CA MET A 38 9.26 1.73 -11.37
C MET A 38 8.92 0.25 -11.14
N LYS A 39 9.51 -0.40 -10.13
CA LYS A 39 9.13 -1.76 -9.71
C LYS A 39 7.81 -1.78 -8.93
N TYR A 40 7.42 -0.65 -8.34
CA TYR A 40 6.28 -0.60 -7.43
C TYR A 40 5.16 0.26 -7.97
N TRP A 41 3.92 -0.17 -7.71
CA TRP A 41 2.80 0.77 -7.60
C TRP A 41 2.77 1.33 -6.18
N ALA A 42 2.50 2.62 -6.05
CA ALA A 42 2.29 3.31 -4.80
C ALA A 42 0.78 3.56 -4.64
N ALA A 43 0.19 3.00 -3.59
CA ALA A 43 -1.18 3.27 -3.17
C ALA A 43 -1.15 4.08 -1.88
N THR A 44 -1.78 5.25 -1.91
CA THR A 44 -1.82 6.22 -0.82
C THR A 44 -3.18 6.14 -0.14
N PHE A 45 -3.17 5.98 1.18
CA PHE A 45 -4.37 5.93 1.99
C PHE A 45 -4.35 7.00 3.09
N GLU A 46 -5.53 7.30 3.62
CA GLU A 46 -5.70 8.03 4.87
C GLU A 46 -6.59 7.20 5.81
N VAL A 47 -6.37 7.36 7.11
CA VAL A 47 -7.20 6.76 8.14
C VAL A 47 -8.26 7.78 8.52
N ARG A 48 -9.53 7.39 8.40
CA ARG A 48 -10.67 8.20 8.82
C ARG A 48 -11.49 7.51 9.90
N THR A 49 -12.11 8.29 10.77
CA THR A 49 -13.18 7.84 11.66
C THR A 49 -14.42 7.46 10.84
N LEU A 50 -15.41 6.84 11.49
CA LEU A 50 -16.73 6.63 10.90
C LEU A 50 -17.48 7.94 10.61
N GLU A 51 -17.13 9.01 11.32
CA GLU A 51 -17.64 10.38 11.13
C GLU A 51 -16.86 11.14 10.05
N GLU A 52 -15.94 10.45 9.37
CA GLU A 52 -15.09 10.94 8.28
C GLU A 52 -13.98 11.91 8.68
N ASP A 53 -13.73 12.09 9.98
CA ASP A 53 -12.57 12.84 10.47
C ASP A 53 -11.28 12.12 10.14
N MET A 54 -10.30 12.84 9.59
CA MET A 54 -8.97 12.30 9.32
C MET A 54 -8.19 12.12 10.62
N LEU A 55 -7.77 10.89 10.90
CA LEU A 55 -6.93 10.54 12.04
C LEU A 55 -5.43 10.56 11.69
N GLU A 56 -5.08 10.01 10.53
CA GLU A 56 -3.69 9.81 10.12
C GLU A 56 -3.56 9.73 8.58
N GLY A 57 -2.43 10.17 8.04
CA GLY A 57 -2.10 10.02 6.62
C GLY A 57 -1.04 11.03 6.15
N PRO A 58 -0.50 10.85 4.93
CA PRO A 58 -0.76 9.73 4.02
C PRO A 58 0.01 8.46 4.42
N LEU A 59 -0.70 7.32 4.44
CA LEU A 59 -0.13 5.99 4.59
C LEU A 59 0.20 5.41 3.21
N LEU A 60 1.44 4.95 3.06
CA LEU A 60 1.94 4.43 1.79
C LEU A 60 1.99 2.90 1.81
N ILE A 61 1.25 2.28 0.89
CA ILE A 61 1.30 0.86 0.57
C ILE A 61 1.99 0.70 -0.78
N LEU A 62 2.99 -0.16 -0.83
CA LEU A 62 3.70 -0.51 -2.06
C LEU A 62 3.16 -1.84 -2.59
N VAL A 63 2.89 -1.90 -3.89
CA VAL A 63 2.56 -3.16 -4.57
C VAL A 63 3.70 -3.50 -5.51
N ASP A 64 4.38 -4.61 -5.22
CA ASP A 64 5.46 -5.13 -6.06
C ASP A 64 4.87 -5.71 -7.35
N ASP A 65 5.25 -5.11 -8.48
CA ASP A 65 4.74 -5.47 -9.81
C ASP A 65 5.18 -6.88 -10.25
N ASP A 66 6.31 -7.36 -9.76
CA ASP A 66 6.83 -8.69 -10.11
C ASP A 66 6.25 -9.78 -9.21
N LEU A 67 6.04 -9.48 -7.93
CA LEU A 67 5.55 -10.45 -6.94
C LEU A 67 4.03 -10.44 -6.79
N GLU A 68 3.34 -9.50 -7.42
CA GLU A 68 1.90 -9.25 -7.27
C GLU A 68 1.46 -9.16 -5.80
N LYS A 69 2.31 -8.54 -4.97
CA LYS A 69 2.15 -8.50 -3.52
C LYS A 69 2.20 -7.08 -2.99
N ALA A 70 1.21 -6.72 -2.19
CA ALA A 70 1.17 -5.47 -1.43
C ALA A 70 1.92 -5.61 -0.09
N MET A 71 2.56 -4.53 0.34
CA MET A 71 3.32 -4.43 1.58
C MET A 71 3.41 -2.98 2.07
N SER A 72 3.64 -2.77 3.36
CA SER A 72 3.97 -1.45 3.89
C SER A 72 5.39 -1.02 3.46
N LEU A 73 5.70 0.27 3.63
CA LEU A 73 7.07 0.76 3.41
C LEU A 73 8.07 0.05 4.34
N ASP A 74 7.70 -0.19 5.60
CA ASP A 74 8.56 -0.87 6.57
C ASP A 74 8.85 -2.31 6.14
N GLU A 75 7.83 -3.07 5.72
CA GLU A 75 8.00 -4.43 5.18
C GLU A 75 8.89 -4.45 3.94
N ALA A 76 8.81 -3.43 3.08
CA ALA A 76 9.66 -3.29 1.90
C ALA A 76 11.12 -3.01 2.28
N VAL A 77 11.35 -2.15 3.28
CA VAL A 77 12.68 -1.85 3.82
C VAL A 77 13.29 -3.10 4.46
N GLU A 78 12.54 -3.81 5.30
CA GLU A 78 12.96 -5.07 5.92
C GLU A 78 13.34 -6.12 4.87
N SER A 79 12.50 -6.27 3.84
CA SER A 79 12.77 -7.19 2.72
C SER A 79 14.05 -6.81 1.96
N HIS A 80 14.34 -5.52 1.78
CA HIS A 80 15.56 -5.06 1.12
C HIS A 80 16.81 -5.30 1.97
N ILE A 81 16.73 -5.06 3.28
CA ILE A 81 17.84 -5.30 4.23
C ILE A 81 18.14 -6.81 4.30
N ALA A 82 17.12 -7.65 4.43
CA ALA A 82 17.28 -9.11 4.51
C ALA A 82 17.95 -9.71 3.25
N ASN A 83 17.69 -9.13 2.08
CA ASN A 83 18.27 -9.58 0.81
C ASN A 83 19.70 -9.07 0.56
N ARG A 84 20.19 -8.05 1.30
CA ARG A 84 21.60 -7.59 1.21
C ARG A 84 22.57 -8.43 2.06
N GLY A 85 22.06 -9.24 2.98
CA GLY A 85 22.85 -10.12 3.85
C GLY A 85 23.16 -11.51 3.26
N LYS A 86 22.80 -11.76 1.99
CA LYS A 86 23.12 -12.99 1.24
C LYS A 86 24.01 -12.64 0.06
#